data_AF-A0A561EKW6-F1
#
_entry.id   AF-A0A561EKW6-F1
#
_cell.length_a   1.000
_cell.length_b   1.000
_cell.length_c   1.000
_cell.angle_alpha   90.00
_cell.angle_beta   90.00
_cell.angle_gamma   90.00
#
_symmetry.space_group_name_H-M   'P 1'
#
loop_
_entity.id
_entity.type
_entity.pdbx_description
1 polymer ?
#
loop_
_entity_poly.entity_id
_entity_poly.type
_entity_poly.pdbx_seq_one_letter_code
_entity_poly.pdbx_strand_id
1 'polypeptide(L)'
;MTLALVGGLQGGLAGAALADPAVSLCTSVNGPFGSATVGGGRYRIMPDEWNSSAEVCMSSDGGANFTVTSSALTNATNTRPGAPGAYTRIEYVPRAGELPMPVATMGDTLTSWRTTTGAAGQYNVAYDLWYADAGAGCGPTTSHELMIWLNRQGGPVPLGSATQQVTLGGRAYQVYQWQDAISGKQVISYLMSSPTNSVYDLNLRTITSDAVVRGYVPGNGELCSVQAGFEIWNGGTGLAATSFSYQPAAGLPTGNVTSGLPGKCLDIGNNAPNPADYSMPADIWDCAATPGQTWTVGNDGTVKALGKCLDVTNGGLTNRTPIQLYPCNGTGAQVWTQNAKGLMNPQSGLCLADPAASTTNGTQLILWTCGASGQDWRYPYGGQPIWSAFTNKATNYCLSGGVENATSVSLHTCSTTPTPPQNWELVNDGTLRTSTGACLDAGTAGTNGTTVQLAPCSGTTAQQWLLSPTGYLLNPPSGKCLDDPRSTAVPGTPLNLWTCNGTGAQVWYSAA
;
A
#
# COMPACT_ATOMS: atom_id res chain seq x y z
N MET A 1 36.18 -23.41 52.17
CA MET A 1 37.00 -22.42 51.48
C MET A 1 36.24 -22.04 50.22
N THR A 2 35.52 -20.93 50.31
CA THR A 2 34.56 -20.44 49.30
C THR A 2 35.34 -19.81 48.14
N LEU A 3 35.05 -20.17 46.90
CA LEU A 3 35.50 -19.42 45.74
C LEU A 3 34.27 -19.12 44.86
N ALA A 4 33.83 -17.87 44.90
CA ALA A 4 32.76 -17.33 44.09
C ALA A 4 33.29 -17.00 42.69
N LEU A 5 32.65 -17.51 41.64
CA LEU A 5 32.82 -17.02 40.28
C LEU A 5 31.94 -15.78 40.09
N VAL A 6 32.56 -14.64 39.84
CA VAL A 6 31.89 -13.40 39.43
C VAL A 6 31.63 -13.48 37.92
N GLY A 7 30.37 -13.67 37.53
CA GLY A 7 29.93 -13.51 36.15
C GLY A 7 29.78 -12.02 35.82
N GLY A 8 30.65 -11.50 34.95
CA GLY A 8 30.54 -10.13 34.44
C GLY A 8 29.39 -10.01 33.45
N LEU A 9 28.44 -9.11 33.72
CA LEU A 9 27.50 -8.63 32.72
C LEU A 9 28.27 -7.77 31.69
N GLN A 10 28.38 -8.25 30.46
CA GLN A 10 28.63 -7.36 29.32
C GLN A 10 27.31 -6.64 29.01
N GLY A 11 27.13 -5.46 29.59
CA GLY A 11 26.12 -4.50 29.13
C GLY A 11 26.51 -4.02 27.74
N GLY A 12 25.84 -4.53 26.71
CA GLY A 12 25.89 -3.95 25.37
C GLY A 12 25.26 -2.56 25.43
N LEU A 13 26.08 -1.52 25.32
CA LEU A 13 25.60 -0.17 25.03
C LEU A 13 25.00 -0.21 23.62
N ALA A 14 23.66 -0.25 23.53
CA ALA A 14 22.97 0.15 22.33
C ALA A 14 23.32 1.63 22.10
N GLY A 15 24.24 1.91 21.18
CA GLY A 15 24.54 3.28 20.77
C GLY A 15 23.27 3.89 20.22
N ALA A 16 22.72 4.89 20.91
CA ALA A 16 21.69 5.74 20.34
C ALA A 16 22.27 6.34 19.06
N ALA A 17 21.67 6.05 17.91
CA ALA A 17 22.01 6.73 16.67
C ALA A 17 21.77 8.22 16.90
N LEU A 18 22.84 9.01 16.87
CA LEU A 18 22.73 10.46 16.95
C LEU A 18 21.97 10.92 15.70
N ALA A 19 20.97 11.78 15.88
CA ALA A 19 20.35 12.48 14.76
C ALA A 19 21.43 13.23 13.96
N ASP A 20 21.23 13.35 12.65
CA ASP A 20 22.14 14.16 11.83
C ASP A 20 22.11 15.62 12.35
N PRO A 21 23.16 16.43 12.11
CA PRO A 21 23.12 17.84 12.48
C PRO A 21 22.02 18.57 11.69
N ALA A 22 21.52 19.67 12.24
CA ALA A 22 20.62 20.56 11.50
C ALA A 22 21.31 21.10 10.25
N VAL A 23 20.58 21.20 9.14
CA VAL A 23 21.09 21.65 7.84
C VAL A 23 20.19 22.70 7.22
N SER A 24 20.80 23.65 6.51
CA SER A 24 20.12 24.62 5.65
C SER A 24 20.75 24.59 4.26
N LEU A 25 19.92 24.54 3.22
CA LEU A 25 20.31 24.43 1.83
C LEU A 25 19.56 25.48 1.01
N CYS A 26 20.22 26.05 0.01
CA CYS A 26 19.58 26.87 -1.01
C CYS A 26 20.09 26.43 -2.37
N THR A 27 19.22 26.41 -3.38
CA THR A 27 19.66 26.30 -4.77
C THR A 27 19.93 27.70 -5.31
N SER A 28 21.13 27.90 -5.89
CA SER A 28 21.46 29.11 -6.62
C SER A 28 21.49 28.82 -8.11
N VAL A 29 21.04 29.78 -8.92
CA VAL A 29 20.84 29.71 -10.39
C VAL A 29 22.04 29.18 -11.18
N ASN A 30 23.25 29.20 -10.60
CA ASN A 30 24.50 28.76 -11.24
C ASN A 30 25.36 27.86 -10.34
N GLY A 31 24.81 27.32 -9.25
CA GLY A 31 25.51 26.44 -8.31
C GLY A 31 25.09 24.97 -8.47
N PRO A 32 25.91 24.00 -8.00
CA PRO A 32 25.46 22.62 -7.91
C PRO A 32 24.22 22.51 -7.02
N PHE A 33 23.29 21.60 -7.35
CA PHE A 33 22.11 21.34 -6.51
C PHE A 33 22.55 20.96 -5.11
N GLY A 34 22.29 21.85 -4.15
CA GLY A 34 22.60 21.60 -2.74
C GLY A 34 21.86 20.36 -2.28
N SER A 35 22.57 19.46 -1.61
CA SER A 35 21.95 18.29 -0.98
C SER A 35 22.57 18.03 0.38
N ALA A 36 21.78 17.44 1.28
CA ALA A 36 22.26 17.00 2.58
C ALA A 36 21.59 15.71 2.99
N THR A 37 22.36 14.86 3.67
CA THR A 37 21.84 13.63 4.25
C THR A 37 21.20 13.94 5.60
N VAL A 38 20.06 13.31 5.87
CA VAL A 38 19.27 13.45 7.09
C VAL A 38 18.71 12.10 7.55
N GLY A 39 18.15 12.05 8.77
CA GLY A 39 17.52 10.86 9.32
C GLY A 39 18.52 9.72 9.58
N GLY A 40 19.72 10.05 10.05
CA GLY A 40 20.79 9.11 10.37
C GLY A 40 21.42 8.51 9.12
N GLY A 41 21.58 9.29 8.05
CA GLY A 41 22.17 8.80 6.81
C GLY A 41 21.20 8.14 5.83
N ARG A 42 19.92 7.98 6.20
CA ARG A 42 18.94 7.16 5.45
C ARG A 42 18.17 7.93 4.40
N TYR A 43 18.21 9.25 4.44
CA TYR A 43 17.52 10.10 3.48
C TYR A 43 18.40 11.25 3.04
N ARG A 44 18.08 11.83 1.89
CA ARG A 44 18.73 13.02 1.36
C ARG A 44 17.66 14.07 1.04
N ILE A 45 17.89 15.31 1.44
CA ILE A 45 17.02 16.45 1.10
C ILE A 45 17.67 17.31 0.03
N MET A 46 16.86 17.83 -0.90
CA MET A 46 17.31 18.64 -2.03
C MET A 46 16.26 19.71 -2.36
N PRO A 47 16.62 21.00 -2.50
CA PRO A 47 15.65 22.01 -2.93
C PRO A 47 15.30 21.85 -4.42
N ASP A 48 16.25 21.32 -5.21
CA ASP A 48 16.09 20.84 -6.59
C ASP A 48 15.28 21.77 -7.50
N GLU A 49 15.80 22.98 -7.67
CA GLU A 49 15.28 23.95 -8.64
C GLU A 49 15.90 23.61 -10.00
N TRP A 50 15.10 23.37 -11.04
CA TRP A 50 15.63 22.90 -12.34
C TRP A 50 14.99 23.57 -13.56
N ASN A 51 13.96 24.39 -13.37
CA ASN A 51 13.20 25.03 -14.45
C ASN A 51 12.85 26.49 -14.13
N SER A 52 13.69 27.13 -13.34
CA SER A 52 13.59 28.51 -12.90
C SER A 52 14.99 29.13 -12.80
N SER A 53 15.01 30.39 -12.42
CA SER A 53 16.24 31.09 -12.01
C SER A 53 16.01 31.79 -10.67
N ALA A 54 15.02 31.32 -9.91
CA ALA A 54 14.63 31.90 -8.63
C ALA A 54 15.08 30.99 -7.48
N GLU A 55 15.60 31.60 -6.42
CA GLU A 55 16.11 30.85 -5.27
C GLU A 55 14.99 30.11 -4.54
N VAL A 56 15.31 28.88 -4.12
CA VAL A 56 14.53 28.08 -3.20
C VAL A 56 15.46 27.56 -2.11
N CYS A 57 15.07 27.79 -0.86
CA CYS A 57 15.80 27.32 0.31
C CYS A 57 14.96 26.37 1.14
N MET A 58 15.64 25.43 1.80
CA MET A 58 15.04 24.50 2.74
C MET A 58 15.95 24.26 3.93
N SER A 59 15.38 23.78 5.03
CA SER A 59 16.13 23.35 6.21
C SER A 59 15.58 22.08 6.83
N SER A 60 16.41 21.36 7.56
CA SER A 60 16.04 20.22 8.41
C SER A 60 16.71 20.35 9.77
N ASP A 61 16.08 19.81 10.81
CA ASP A 61 16.69 19.67 12.13
C ASP A 61 17.63 18.44 12.23
N GLY A 62 17.81 17.70 11.12
CA GLY A 62 18.59 16.47 11.04
C GLY A 62 17.75 15.20 11.07
N GLY A 63 16.45 15.31 11.37
CA GLY A 63 15.48 14.22 11.23
C GLY A 63 15.10 13.97 9.76
N ALA A 64 14.31 12.92 9.51
CA ALA A 64 13.77 12.61 8.18
C ALA A 64 12.63 13.59 7.81
N ASN A 65 12.99 14.87 7.64
CA ASN A 65 12.08 15.98 7.44
C ASN A 65 12.76 17.10 6.65
N PHE A 66 11.97 18.06 6.18
CA PHE A 66 12.46 19.38 5.76
C PHE A 66 11.34 20.42 5.80
N THR A 67 11.72 21.70 5.80
CA THR A 67 10.84 22.85 5.58
C THR A 67 11.41 23.74 4.49
N VAL A 68 10.60 24.16 3.53
CA VAL A 68 10.91 25.21 2.55
C VAL A 68 10.91 26.55 3.28
N THR A 69 12.10 27.10 3.53
CA THR A 69 12.29 28.32 4.33
C THR A 69 12.09 29.59 3.52
N SER A 70 12.37 29.53 2.22
CA SER A 70 12.06 30.60 1.27
C SER A 70 11.87 30.02 -0.14
N SER A 71 11.01 30.66 -0.93
CA SER A 71 10.85 30.34 -2.34
C SER A 71 10.43 31.59 -3.10
N ALA A 72 11.24 31.95 -4.11
CA ALA A 72 10.99 33.06 -5.01
C ALA A 72 10.35 32.61 -6.35
N LEU A 73 9.88 31.37 -6.43
CA LEU A 73 9.31 30.80 -7.65
C LEU A 73 8.03 31.52 -8.08
N THR A 74 7.93 31.80 -9.39
CA THR A 74 6.79 32.50 -10.02
C THR A 74 6.39 31.88 -11.37
N ASN A 75 6.74 30.62 -11.60
CA ASN A 75 6.46 29.90 -12.84
C ASN A 75 4.95 29.82 -13.08
N ALA A 76 4.54 30.01 -14.34
CA ALA A 76 3.14 29.92 -14.73
C ALA A 76 2.68 28.46 -14.80
N THR A 77 1.43 28.21 -14.39
CA THR A 77 0.80 26.87 -14.45
C THR A 77 0.11 26.57 -15.79
N ASN A 78 0.09 27.54 -16.73
CA ASN A 78 -0.83 27.55 -17.88
C ASN A 78 -0.22 27.14 -19.24
N THR A 79 1.05 26.75 -19.34
CA THR A 79 1.63 26.20 -20.58
C THR A 79 1.69 24.68 -20.54
N ARG A 80 0.55 24.00 -20.75
CA ARG A 80 0.38 22.52 -20.94
C ARG A 80 1.46 21.61 -20.33
N PRO A 81 1.16 21.03 -19.17
CA PRO A 81 1.41 21.73 -17.90
C PRO A 81 2.86 22.24 -17.88
N GLY A 82 3.07 23.51 -17.55
CA GLY A 82 4.44 24.01 -17.42
C GLY A 82 5.13 23.15 -16.37
N ALA A 83 6.37 22.74 -16.57
CA ALA A 83 7.10 22.03 -15.54
C ALA A 83 7.21 22.89 -14.27
N PRO A 84 7.21 22.29 -13.06
CA PRO A 84 7.42 23.05 -11.82
C PRO A 84 8.76 23.77 -11.87
N GLY A 85 8.90 24.86 -11.11
CA GLY A 85 10.18 25.54 -10.99
C GLY A 85 11.19 24.72 -10.17
N ALA A 86 10.70 24.02 -9.14
CA ALA A 86 11.53 23.15 -8.31
C ALA A 86 10.74 21.94 -7.79
N TYR A 87 11.46 20.86 -7.47
CA TYR A 87 10.95 19.71 -6.72
C TYR A 87 11.68 19.58 -5.38
N THR A 88 11.28 20.40 -4.41
CA THR A 88 11.84 20.33 -3.06
C THR A 88 11.48 18.97 -2.45
N ARG A 89 12.47 18.11 -2.23
CA ARG A 89 12.22 16.70 -1.90
C ARG A 89 13.05 16.18 -0.74
N ILE A 90 12.57 15.08 -0.18
CA ILE A 90 13.31 14.10 0.58
C ILE A 90 13.32 12.79 -0.22
N GLU A 91 14.46 12.13 -0.30
CA GLU A 91 14.62 10.88 -1.03
C GLU A 91 15.36 9.83 -0.23
N TYR A 92 15.05 8.56 -0.50
CA TYR A 92 15.67 7.45 0.18
C TYR A 92 17.12 7.21 -0.27
N VAL A 93 18.02 7.01 0.69
CA VAL A 93 19.42 6.63 0.44
C VAL A 93 19.57 5.13 0.68
N PRO A 94 19.65 4.30 -0.38
CA PRO A 94 19.66 2.85 -0.27
C PRO A 94 20.97 2.33 0.33
N ARG A 95 20.87 1.26 1.12
CA ARG A 95 22.02 0.37 1.41
C ARG A 95 22.29 -0.52 0.20
N ALA A 96 23.46 -1.14 0.19
CA ALA A 96 23.82 -2.13 -0.81
C ALA A 96 22.73 -3.22 -0.92
N GLY A 97 22.20 -3.41 -2.13
CA GLY A 97 21.18 -4.41 -2.43
C GLY A 97 19.73 -3.97 -2.20
N GLU A 98 19.47 -2.75 -1.70
CA GLU A 98 18.10 -2.25 -1.52
C GLU A 98 17.52 -1.59 -2.79
N LEU A 99 18.33 -0.84 -3.52
CA LEU A 99 18.01 -0.29 -4.85
C LEU A 99 19.26 -0.35 -5.76
N PRO A 100 19.10 -0.47 -7.10
CA PRO A 100 17.83 -0.65 -7.81
C PRO A 100 17.17 -2.00 -7.47
N MET A 101 15.85 -1.99 -7.27
CA MET A 101 15.08 -3.18 -6.86
C MET A 101 14.35 -3.78 -8.07
N PRO A 102 14.55 -5.07 -8.39
CA PRO A 102 13.83 -5.70 -9.49
C PRO A 102 12.31 -5.67 -9.29
N VAL A 103 11.58 -5.12 -10.26
CA VAL A 103 10.12 -5.03 -10.24
C VAL A 103 9.49 -6.42 -10.16
N ALA A 104 10.09 -7.43 -10.79
CA ALA A 104 9.60 -8.80 -10.76
C ALA A 104 9.58 -9.44 -9.35
N THR A 105 10.41 -8.95 -8.42
CA THR A 105 10.52 -9.50 -7.04
C THR A 105 10.21 -8.48 -5.95
N MET A 106 9.83 -7.25 -6.33
CA MET A 106 9.40 -6.21 -5.41
C MET A 106 8.23 -6.72 -4.57
N GLY A 107 8.47 -6.86 -3.27
CA GLY A 107 7.50 -7.23 -2.24
C GLY A 107 6.73 -6.01 -1.76
N ASP A 108 5.94 -6.19 -0.69
CA ASP A 108 5.10 -5.13 -0.11
C ASP A 108 5.97 -4.03 0.54
N THR A 109 6.43 -3.12 -0.30
CA THR A 109 7.32 -2.01 0.04
C THR A 109 6.49 -0.82 0.53
N LEU A 110 6.76 -0.35 1.75
CA LEU A 110 5.90 0.58 2.48
C LEU A 110 6.57 1.96 2.59
N THR A 111 5.76 3.02 2.53
CA THR A 111 6.20 4.39 2.83
C THR A 111 5.19 5.14 3.69
N SER A 112 5.68 5.93 4.64
CA SER A 112 4.88 6.88 5.40
C SER A 112 5.43 8.30 5.19
N TRP A 113 4.56 9.28 5.04
CA TRP A 113 4.95 10.66 4.79
C TRP A 113 3.89 11.61 5.34
N ARG A 114 4.33 12.66 6.04
CA ARG A 114 3.46 13.70 6.60
C ARG A 114 3.95 15.08 6.19
N THR A 115 3.01 15.95 5.84
CA THR A 115 3.27 17.31 5.37
C THR A 115 2.40 18.35 6.07
N THR A 116 2.81 19.62 5.99
CA THR A 116 2.03 20.77 6.48
C THR A 116 0.99 21.25 5.46
N THR A 117 0.07 22.11 5.92
CA THR A 117 -0.96 22.76 5.09
C THR A 117 -0.87 24.27 5.20
N GLY A 118 -1.48 24.98 4.26
CA GLY A 118 -1.74 26.42 4.36
C GLY A 118 -0.65 27.34 3.82
N ALA A 119 0.42 26.80 3.23
CA ALA A 119 1.38 27.61 2.48
C ALA A 119 0.69 28.24 1.27
N ALA A 120 0.91 29.53 1.02
CA ALA A 120 0.39 30.19 -0.18
C ALA A 120 1.18 29.73 -1.42
N GLY A 121 0.50 29.57 -2.56
CA GLY A 121 1.16 29.22 -3.81
C GLY A 121 0.41 28.23 -4.69
N GLN A 122 1.12 27.79 -5.74
CA GLN A 122 0.73 26.75 -6.68
C GLN A 122 1.75 25.62 -6.60
N TYR A 123 1.32 24.45 -6.12
CA TYR A 123 2.20 23.31 -5.90
C TYR A 123 1.40 22.01 -5.84
N ASN A 124 2.09 20.88 -5.96
CA ASN A 124 1.55 19.59 -5.55
C ASN A 124 2.29 19.04 -4.32
N VAL A 125 1.76 17.94 -3.80
CA VAL A 125 2.37 17.12 -2.76
C VAL A 125 2.43 15.72 -3.34
N ALA A 126 3.61 15.27 -3.77
CA ALA A 126 3.73 14.07 -4.58
C ALA A 126 4.94 13.21 -4.20
N TYR A 127 4.80 11.92 -4.48
CA TYR A 127 5.93 11.02 -4.66
C TYR A 127 6.33 11.01 -6.12
N ASP A 128 7.65 10.98 -6.38
CA ASP A 128 8.23 10.69 -7.68
C ASP A 128 9.04 9.40 -7.57
N LEU A 129 8.56 8.37 -8.24
CA LEU A 129 9.21 7.07 -8.31
C LEU A 129 9.81 6.89 -9.70
N TRP A 130 11.07 6.52 -9.75
CA TRP A 130 11.80 6.35 -11.01
C TRP A 130 12.03 4.88 -11.27
N TYR A 131 11.66 4.40 -12.45
CA TYR A 131 11.86 3.01 -12.89
C TYR A 131 12.68 2.98 -14.16
N ALA A 132 13.51 1.96 -14.36
CA ALA A 132 14.23 1.76 -15.62
C ALA A 132 14.08 0.32 -16.10
N ASP A 133 14.24 0.09 -17.40
CA ASP A 133 14.42 -1.25 -17.93
C ASP A 133 15.64 -1.92 -17.28
N ALA A 134 15.59 -3.24 -17.07
CA ALA A 134 16.70 -3.96 -16.47
C ALA A 134 17.98 -3.81 -17.31
N GLY A 135 19.05 -3.38 -16.64
CA GLY A 135 20.36 -3.16 -17.28
C GLY A 135 20.47 -1.85 -18.07
N ALA A 136 19.41 -1.06 -18.21
CA ALA A 136 19.49 0.27 -18.84
C ALA A 136 20.20 1.31 -17.95
N GLY A 137 20.28 1.04 -16.64
CA GLY A 137 20.85 1.94 -15.65
C GLY A 137 19.84 3.01 -15.19
N CYS A 138 20.02 3.50 -13.97
CA CYS A 138 19.12 4.45 -13.32
C CYS A 138 19.46 5.92 -13.61
N GLY A 139 19.57 6.26 -14.90
CA GLY A 139 19.84 7.62 -15.36
C GLY A 139 18.57 8.38 -15.78
N PRO A 140 18.59 9.72 -15.79
CA PRO A 140 17.41 10.53 -16.12
C PRO A 140 16.90 10.33 -17.55
N THR A 141 17.70 9.79 -18.46
CA THR A 141 17.30 9.48 -19.85
C THR A 141 16.80 8.06 -20.04
N THR A 142 17.11 7.16 -19.11
CA THR A 142 16.78 5.73 -19.17
C THR A 142 15.67 5.35 -18.19
N SER A 143 15.24 6.30 -17.33
CA SER A 143 14.16 6.11 -16.39
C SER A 143 12.81 6.69 -16.88
N HIS A 144 11.75 6.04 -16.43
CA HIS A 144 10.35 6.40 -16.52
C HIS A 144 9.87 6.87 -15.15
N GLU A 145 8.89 7.76 -15.15
CA GLU A 145 8.38 8.38 -13.93
C GLU A 145 6.98 7.87 -13.60
N LEU A 146 6.81 7.44 -12.35
CA LEU A 146 5.51 7.18 -11.75
C LEU A 146 5.33 8.16 -10.60
N MET A 147 4.27 8.95 -10.66
CA MET A 147 3.95 9.92 -9.62
C MET A 147 2.75 9.48 -8.78
N ILE A 148 2.79 9.75 -7.48
CA ILE A 148 1.64 9.56 -6.58
C ILE A 148 1.31 10.90 -5.94
N TRP A 149 0.24 11.55 -6.40
CA TRP A 149 -0.16 12.87 -5.94
C TRP A 149 -1.10 12.74 -4.75
N LEU A 150 -0.65 13.18 -3.57
CA LEU A 150 -1.44 13.18 -2.34
C LEU A 150 -2.40 14.37 -2.27
N ASN A 151 -1.92 15.55 -2.67
CA ASN A 151 -2.67 16.80 -2.63
C ASN A 151 -2.11 17.79 -3.67
N ARG A 152 -2.84 18.89 -3.89
CA ARG A 152 -2.40 20.00 -4.74
C ARG A 152 -3.08 21.30 -4.32
N GLN A 153 -2.41 22.40 -4.57
CA GLN A 153 -2.95 23.73 -4.34
C GLN A 153 -2.74 24.62 -5.57
N GLY A 154 -3.72 25.47 -5.86
CA GLY A 154 -3.55 26.54 -6.84
C GLY A 154 -3.59 26.11 -8.31
N GLY A 155 -4.07 24.89 -8.62
CA GLY A 155 -4.41 24.49 -9.99
C GLY A 155 -3.47 23.54 -10.76
N PRO A 156 -2.26 23.14 -10.31
CA PRO A 156 -1.48 22.11 -11.00
C PRO A 156 -2.31 20.85 -11.25
N VAL A 157 -2.09 20.22 -12.40
CA VAL A 157 -2.72 18.95 -12.79
C VAL A 157 -1.64 17.99 -13.26
N PRO A 158 -1.80 16.68 -13.04
CA PRO A 158 -0.85 15.70 -13.56
C PRO A 158 -0.71 15.79 -15.07
N LEU A 159 0.48 15.45 -15.58
CA LEU A 159 0.78 15.42 -17.00
C LEU A 159 -0.11 14.37 -17.71
N GLY A 160 -0.60 14.71 -18.90
CA GLY A 160 -1.40 13.81 -19.72
C GLY A 160 -2.90 13.92 -19.53
N SER A 161 -3.60 12.83 -19.81
CA SER A 161 -5.07 12.77 -19.75
C SER A 161 -5.53 11.82 -18.66
N ALA A 162 -6.61 12.18 -17.98
CA ALA A 162 -7.28 11.29 -17.04
C ALA A 162 -7.89 10.09 -17.79
N THR A 163 -7.65 8.87 -17.30
CA THR A 163 -8.14 7.65 -17.98
C THR A 163 -9.15 6.89 -17.14
N GLN A 164 -8.79 6.47 -15.93
CA GLN A 164 -9.65 5.60 -15.11
C GLN A 164 -9.54 5.93 -13.61
N GLN A 165 -10.60 5.69 -12.84
CA GLN A 165 -10.50 5.56 -11.39
C GLN A 165 -10.21 4.13 -10.96
N VAL A 166 -9.21 3.99 -10.09
CA VAL A 166 -8.80 2.70 -9.51
C VAL A 166 -8.78 2.79 -8.01
N THR A 167 -8.92 1.64 -7.36
CA THR A 167 -8.73 1.51 -5.92
C THR A 167 -7.58 0.56 -5.65
N LEU A 168 -6.46 1.10 -5.16
CA LEU A 168 -5.23 0.36 -4.89
C LEU A 168 -4.88 0.52 -3.42
N GLY A 169 -4.59 -0.58 -2.73
CA GLY A 169 -4.13 -0.55 -1.34
C GLY A 169 -5.02 0.25 -0.35
N GLY A 170 -6.35 0.21 -0.49
CA GLY A 170 -7.24 0.96 0.41
C GLY A 170 -7.71 2.33 -0.14
N ARG A 171 -7.09 2.82 -1.23
CA ARG A 171 -7.18 4.23 -1.64
C ARG A 171 -7.64 4.35 -3.08
N ALA A 172 -8.53 5.32 -3.31
CA ALA A 172 -9.02 5.64 -4.64
C ALA A 172 -8.11 6.67 -5.33
N TYR A 173 -7.78 6.42 -6.59
CA TYR A 173 -6.95 7.27 -7.43
C TYR A 173 -7.62 7.52 -8.77
N GLN A 174 -7.56 8.75 -9.26
CA GLN A 174 -7.71 9.06 -10.67
C GLN A 174 -6.35 8.89 -11.36
N VAL A 175 -6.27 8.01 -12.34
CA VAL A 175 -5.04 7.75 -13.11
C VAL A 175 -4.95 8.74 -14.27
N TYR A 176 -3.75 9.30 -14.45
CA TYR A 176 -3.35 10.12 -15.60
C TYR A 176 -2.20 9.46 -16.32
N GLN A 177 -2.22 9.53 -17.63
CA GLN A 177 -1.26 8.85 -18.49
C GLN A 177 -0.76 9.79 -19.58
N TRP A 178 0.56 9.82 -19.76
CA TRP A 178 1.23 10.58 -20.80
C TRP A 178 2.39 9.79 -21.40
N GLN A 179 2.57 9.94 -22.71
CA GLN A 179 3.73 9.41 -23.41
C GLN A 179 4.24 10.45 -24.40
N ASP A 180 5.53 10.69 -24.37
CA ASP A 180 6.20 11.52 -25.36
C ASP A 180 6.26 10.81 -26.71
N ALA A 181 5.77 11.45 -27.75
CA ALA A 181 5.68 10.85 -29.07
C ALA A 181 7.04 10.62 -29.77
N ILE A 182 8.11 11.26 -29.30
CA ILE A 182 9.43 11.23 -29.96
C ILE A 182 10.41 10.36 -29.18
N SER A 183 10.62 10.67 -27.90
CA SER A 183 11.52 9.95 -26.99
C SER A 183 10.94 8.66 -26.44
N GLY A 184 9.61 8.48 -26.54
CA GLY A 184 8.91 7.34 -25.94
C GLY A 184 8.83 7.38 -24.42
N LYS A 185 9.33 8.44 -23.76
CA LYS A 185 9.24 8.61 -22.30
C LYS A 185 7.79 8.55 -21.85
N GLN A 186 7.57 7.86 -20.74
CA GLN A 186 6.24 7.63 -20.17
C GLN A 186 6.17 8.22 -18.78
N VAL A 187 5.04 8.85 -18.50
CA VAL A 187 4.66 9.30 -17.16
C VAL A 187 3.29 8.75 -16.85
N ILE A 188 3.15 8.13 -15.70
CA ILE A 188 1.87 7.74 -15.13
C ILE A 188 1.73 8.38 -13.76
N SER A 189 0.57 9.01 -13.51
CA SER A 189 0.33 9.68 -12.23
C SER A 189 -0.95 9.17 -11.59
N TYR A 190 -0.88 8.87 -10.30
CA TYR A 190 -1.97 8.41 -9.47
C TYR A 190 -2.39 9.55 -8.55
N LEU A 191 -3.44 10.28 -8.93
CA LEU A 191 -3.98 11.38 -8.14
C LEU A 191 -5.00 10.86 -7.12
N MET A 192 -4.73 11.01 -5.82
CA MET A 192 -5.67 10.59 -4.78
C MET A 192 -7.01 11.32 -4.93
N SER A 193 -8.09 10.54 -5.04
CA SER A 193 -9.46 11.09 -5.19
C SER A 193 -9.93 11.81 -3.93
N SER A 194 -9.36 11.49 -2.76
CA SER A 194 -9.53 12.21 -1.51
C SER A 194 -8.18 12.81 -1.11
N PRO A 195 -7.94 14.11 -1.37
CA PRO A 195 -6.66 14.74 -1.08
C PRO A 195 -6.27 14.62 0.40
N THR A 196 -4.99 14.36 0.66
CA THR A 196 -4.43 14.19 2.01
C THR A 196 -3.04 14.81 2.11
N ASN A 197 -2.65 15.22 3.32
CA ASN A 197 -1.31 15.72 3.60
C ASN A 197 -0.48 14.68 4.37
N SER A 198 -1.03 13.49 4.57
CA SER A 198 -0.34 12.40 5.22
C SER A 198 -0.79 11.03 4.72
N VAL A 199 0.17 10.14 4.56
CA VAL A 199 -0.03 8.72 4.26
C VAL A 199 0.87 7.89 5.16
N TYR A 200 0.44 6.68 5.44
CA TYR A 200 1.16 5.77 6.30
C TYR A 200 1.08 4.37 5.74
N ASP A 201 2.22 3.70 5.72
CA ASP A 201 2.44 2.40 5.12
C ASP A 201 1.76 2.25 3.75
N LEU A 202 1.85 3.33 2.95
CA LEU A 202 1.41 3.29 1.57
C LEU A 202 2.24 2.23 0.84
N ASN A 203 1.58 1.16 0.43
CA ASN A 203 2.24 0.05 -0.24
C ASN A 203 2.49 0.38 -1.72
N LEU A 204 3.72 0.77 -2.03
CA LEU A 204 4.13 1.16 -3.37
C LEU A 204 4.02 0.01 -4.37
N ARG A 205 4.15 -1.25 -3.93
CA ARG A 205 4.02 -2.42 -4.82
C ARG A 205 2.66 -2.46 -5.52
N THR A 206 1.58 -2.14 -4.82
CA THR A 206 0.23 -2.19 -5.39
C THR A 206 0.06 -1.21 -6.55
N ILE A 207 0.70 -0.04 -6.44
CA ILE A 207 0.69 1.01 -7.46
C ILE A 207 1.66 0.63 -8.60
N THR A 208 2.85 0.14 -8.27
CA THR A 208 3.80 -0.42 -9.26
C THR A 208 3.15 -1.50 -10.11
N SER A 209 2.43 -2.45 -9.49
CA SER A 209 1.82 -3.57 -10.21
C SER A 209 0.72 -3.11 -11.18
N ASP A 210 -0.13 -2.16 -10.77
CA ASP A 210 -1.11 -1.56 -11.70
C ASP A 210 -0.41 -0.83 -12.86
N ALA A 211 0.70 -0.12 -12.59
CA ALA A 211 1.48 0.53 -13.64
C ALA A 211 2.17 -0.45 -14.59
N VAL A 212 2.62 -1.62 -14.10
CA VAL A 212 3.15 -2.72 -14.93
C VAL A 212 2.07 -3.27 -15.84
N VAL A 213 0.89 -3.58 -15.30
CA VAL A 213 -0.25 -4.09 -16.09
C VAL A 213 -0.69 -3.09 -17.16
N ARG A 214 -0.54 -1.79 -16.89
CA ARG A 214 -0.81 -0.71 -17.86
C ARG A 214 0.31 -0.49 -18.88
N GLY A 215 1.48 -1.10 -18.70
CA GLY A 215 2.64 -0.94 -19.57
C GLY A 215 3.39 0.39 -19.40
N TYR A 216 3.31 1.02 -18.22
CA TYR A 216 4.04 2.26 -17.88
C TYR A 216 5.24 2.01 -16.96
N VAL A 217 5.31 0.83 -16.36
CA VAL A 217 6.50 0.34 -15.64
C VAL A 217 6.91 -0.99 -16.28
N PRO A 218 8.18 -1.17 -16.67
CA PRO A 218 8.65 -2.44 -17.21
C PRO A 218 8.60 -3.54 -16.14
N GLY A 219 7.86 -4.62 -16.41
CA GLY A 219 7.72 -5.74 -15.46
C GLY A 219 9.04 -6.47 -15.18
N ASN A 220 9.97 -6.44 -16.13
CA ASN A 220 11.35 -6.92 -15.99
C ASN A 220 12.32 -5.81 -15.54
N GLY A 221 11.85 -4.60 -15.28
CA GLY A 221 12.69 -3.47 -14.91
C GLY A 221 13.00 -3.38 -13.42
N GLU A 222 13.48 -2.22 -13.01
CA GLU A 222 13.94 -1.96 -11.65
C GLU A 222 13.41 -0.63 -11.12
N LEU A 223 13.00 -0.59 -9.85
CA LEU A 223 12.75 0.65 -9.12
C LEU A 223 14.11 1.26 -8.75
N CYS A 224 14.38 2.46 -9.26
CA CYS A 224 15.65 3.15 -9.14
C CYS A 224 15.70 4.14 -7.98
N SER A 225 14.62 4.87 -7.73
CA SER A 225 14.58 5.94 -6.73
C SER A 225 13.18 6.12 -6.16
N VAL A 226 13.12 6.50 -4.89
CA VAL A 226 11.89 6.82 -4.15
C VAL A 226 12.05 8.21 -3.55
N GLN A 227 11.29 9.16 -4.08
CA GLN A 227 11.35 10.57 -3.72
C GLN A 227 9.95 11.02 -3.28
N ALA A 228 9.90 11.94 -2.32
CA ALA A 228 8.66 12.59 -1.91
C ALA A 228 8.92 14.07 -1.65
N GLY A 229 8.02 14.94 -2.11
CA GLY A 229 8.26 16.36 -2.03
C GLY A 229 7.15 17.23 -2.58
N PHE A 230 7.49 18.50 -2.76
CA PHE A 230 6.60 19.49 -3.35
C PHE A 230 7.15 19.91 -4.69
N GLU A 231 6.42 19.63 -5.77
CA GLU A 231 6.64 20.32 -7.02
C GLU A 231 6.00 21.71 -6.92
N ILE A 232 6.82 22.76 -6.99
CA ILE A 232 6.39 24.14 -6.74
C ILE A 232 6.47 24.94 -8.04
N TRP A 233 5.35 25.56 -8.42
CA TRP A 233 5.28 26.52 -9.51
C TRP A 233 5.41 27.95 -9.01
N ASN A 234 4.70 28.27 -7.94
CA ASN A 234 4.61 29.62 -7.40
C ASN A 234 4.52 29.56 -5.87
N GLY A 235 5.26 30.44 -5.17
CA GLY A 235 5.20 30.53 -3.70
C GLY A 235 5.79 29.30 -3.02
N GLY A 236 5.09 28.73 -2.02
CA GLY A 236 5.51 27.49 -1.34
C GLY A 236 6.40 27.67 -0.10
N THR A 237 6.68 28.92 0.30
CA THR A 237 7.36 29.17 1.59
C THR A 237 6.51 28.65 2.75
N GLY A 238 7.12 27.88 3.66
CA GLY A 238 6.46 27.24 4.79
C GLY A 238 5.93 25.83 4.52
N LEU A 239 6.04 25.32 3.29
CA LEU A 239 5.79 23.90 3.01
C LEU A 239 6.80 23.04 3.77
N ALA A 240 6.34 21.99 4.43
CA ALA A 240 7.23 21.11 5.18
C ALA A 240 6.80 19.65 5.07
N ALA A 241 7.77 18.77 4.86
CA ALA A 241 7.65 17.36 5.19
C ALA A 241 8.06 17.20 6.65
N THR A 242 7.11 16.92 7.54
CA THR A 242 7.37 16.81 8.99
C THR A 242 7.94 15.44 9.38
N SER A 243 7.68 14.42 8.57
CA SER A 243 8.26 13.08 8.70
C SER A 243 8.20 12.34 7.38
N PHE A 244 9.19 11.49 7.12
CA PHE A 244 9.24 10.59 5.97
C PHE A 244 9.87 9.26 6.36
N SER A 245 9.31 8.17 5.85
CA SER A 245 9.90 6.84 5.96
C SER A 245 9.66 6.01 4.71
N TYR A 246 10.61 5.13 4.42
CA TYR A 246 10.52 4.14 3.35
C TYR A 246 11.15 2.83 3.81
N GLN A 247 10.46 1.72 3.56
CA GLN A 247 10.86 0.38 3.94
C GLN A 247 10.84 -0.51 2.70
N PRO A 248 12.01 -0.77 2.06
CA PRO A 248 12.09 -1.68 0.93
C PRO A 248 11.77 -3.10 1.36
N ALA A 249 11.01 -3.83 0.55
CA ALA A 249 10.71 -5.23 0.76
C ALA A 249 10.91 -6.03 -0.54
N ALA A 250 11.63 -7.14 -0.46
CA ALA A 250 11.78 -8.10 -1.53
C ALA A 250 11.02 -9.40 -1.19
N GLY A 251 10.52 -10.08 -2.22
CA GLY A 251 9.72 -11.28 -2.08
C GLY A 251 8.25 -11.00 -2.36
N LEU A 252 7.72 -11.64 -3.39
CA LEU A 252 6.32 -11.47 -3.77
C LEU A 252 5.38 -12.05 -2.72
N PRO A 253 4.20 -11.44 -2.50
CA PRO A 253 3.20 -11.99 -1.60
C PRO A 253 2.84 -13.41 -1.94
N THR A 254 3.01 -14.31 -0.96
CA THR A 254 2.81 -15.74 -1.12
C THR A 254 2.02 -16.30 0.06
N GLY A 255 0.95 -17.04 -0.23
CA GLY A 255 0.07 -17.63 0.78
C GLY A 255 -1.32 -17.90 0.23
N ASN A 256 -2.30 -18.05 1.11
CA ASN A 256 -3.68 -18.26 0.68
C ASN A 256 -4.28 -16.99 0.06
N VAL A 257 -5.01 -17.15 -1.05
CA VAL A 257 -5.97 -16.15 -1.51
C VAL A 257 -7.30 -16.47 -0.82
N THR A 258 -7.67 -15.65 0.15
CA THR A 258 -8.83 -15.91 1.01
C THR A 258 -10.10 -15.31 0.41
N SER A 259 -11.22 -15.99 0.60
CA SER A 259 -12.53 -15.49 0.25
C SER A 259 -13.10 -14.63 1.39
N GLY A 260 -13.99 -13.70 1.07
CA GLY A 260 -14.90 -13.07 2.03
C GLY A 260 -15.99 -14.02 2.54
N LEU A 261 -16.02 -15.26 2.06
CA LEU A 261 -16.78 -16.35 2.66
C LEU A 261 -15.98 -17.00 3.80
N PRO A 262 -16.57 -17.24 4.98
CA PRO A 262 -15.86 -17.73 6.16
C PRO A 262 -15.04 -19.00 5.91
N GLY A 263 -13.74 -18.92 6.21
CA GLY A 263 -12.84 -20.07 6.17
C GLY A 263 -12.61 -20.64 4.77
N LYS A 264 -12.97 -19.91 3.70
CA LYS A 264 -12.82 -20.36 2.31
C LYS A 264 -11.63 -19.71 1.63
N CYS A 265 -10.96 -20.49 0.78
CA CYS A 265 -9.78 -20.11 0.04
C CYS A 265 -9.88 -20.55 -1.43
N LEU A 266 -9.16 -19.82 -2.29
CA LEU A 266 -8.93 -20.21 -3.67
C LEU A 266 -8.03 -21.46 -3.68
N ASP A 267 -8.48 -22.52 -4.34
CA ASP A 267 -7.85 -23.82 -4.32
C ASP A 267 -7.71 -24.40 -5.74
N ILE A 268 -6.63 -25.15 -5.94
CA ILE A 268 -6.46 -26.07 -7.06
C ILE A 268 -6.37 -27.46 -6.48
N GLY A 269 -7.46 -28.23 -6.47
CA GLY A 269 -7.38 -29.51 -5.77
C GLY A 269 -8.70 -30.20 -5.43
N ASN A 270 -9.24 -30.93 -6.40
CA ASN A 270 -9.86 -32.21 -6.06
C ASN A 270 -8.76 -33.15 -5.49
N ASN A 271 -8.98 -33.77 -4.31
CA ASN A 271 -8.16 -34.83 -3.67
C ASN A 271 -6.82 -35.21 -4.37
N ALA A 272 -5.78 -34.37 -4.24
CA ALA A 272 -4.41 -34.51 -4.78
C ALA A 272 -4.20 -33.98 -6.24
N PRO A 273 -4.08 -32.65 -6.44
CA PRO A 273 -3.74 -32.07 -7.73
C PRO A 273 -2.36 -32.55 -8.22
N ASN A 274 -2.26 -32.97 -9.48
CA ASN A 274 -0.99 -33.31 -10.10
C ASN A 274 -0.43 -32.08 -10.83
N PRO A 275 0.70 -31.48 -10.40
CA PRO A 275 1.29 -30.33 -11.07
C PRO A 275 1.64 -30.56 -12.55
N ALA A 276 1.74 -31.81 -13.01
CA ALA A 276 1.94 -32.14 -14.42
C ALA A 276 0.68 -31.92 -15.28
N ASP A 277 -0.53 -31.94 -14.70
CA ASP A 277 -1.79 -31.85 -15.44
C ASP A 277 -1.91 -30.52 -16.15
N TYR A 278 -2.10 -30.55 -17.47
CA TYR A 278 -2.01 -29.34 -18.30
C TYR A 278 -3.02 -28.25 -17.92
N SER A 279 -4.21 -28.64 -17.45
CA SER A 279 -5.24 -27.75 -16.92
C SER A 279 -5.86 -28.39 -15.69
N MET A 280 -6.09 -27.61 -14.64
CA MET A 280 -6.79 -28.04 -13.44
C MET A 280 -7.87 -27.02 -13.08
N PRO A 281 -9.09 -27.43 -12.69
CA PRO A 281 -10.09 -26.49 -12.18
C PRO A 281 -9.56 -25.68 -11.00
N ALA A 282 -9.85 -24.37 -10.98
CA ALA A 282 -9.71 -23.56 -9.79
C ALA A 282 -11.07 -23.52 -9.08
N ASP A 283 -11.10 -23.86 -7.80
CA ASP A 283 -12.31 -24.01 -7.02
C ASP A 283 -12.21 -23.27 -5.67
N ILE A 284 -13.31 -23.31 -4.92
CA ILE A 284 -13.36 -22.88 -3.53
C ILE A 284 -13.23 -24.08 -2.60
N TRP A 285 -12.38 -23.97 -1.60
CA TRP A 285 -12.20 -25.00 -0.58
C TRP A 285 -12.01 -24.39 0.82
N ASP A 286 -12.12 -25.19 1.86
CA ASP A 286 -11.71 -24.77 3.21
C ASP A 286 -10.22 -24.41 3.23
N CYS A 287 -9.88 -23.30 3.88
CA CYS A 287 -8.51 -22.85 3.98
C CYS A 287 -7.62 -23.88 4.68
N ALA A 288 -6.52 -24.25 4.02
CA ALA A 288 -5.53 -25.18 4.52
C ALA A 288 -4.13 -24.81 4.00
N ALA A 289 -3.10 -25.24 4.72
CA ALA A 289 -1.70 -25.07 4.31
C ALA A 289 -1.31 -26.15 3.28
N THR A 290 -1.89 -26.08 2.08
CA THR A 290 -1.61 -27.01 0.97
C THR A 290 -0.90 -26.30 -0.18
N PRO A 291 -0.09 -27.02 -0.99
CA PRO A 291 0.49 -26.46 -2.21
C PRO A 291 -0.56 -25.92 -3.20
N GLY A 292 -1.75 -26.52 -3.25
CA GLY A 292 -2.87 -26.09 -4.10
C GLY A 292 -3.53 -24.77 -3.67
N GLN A 293 -3.30 -24.32 -2.44
CA GLN A 293 -3.77 -23.01 -1.93
C GLN A 293 -2.61 -22.04 -1.67
N THR A 294 -1.39 -22.39 -2.07
CA THR A 294 -0.23 -21.50 -1.93
C THR A 294 -0.04 -20.72 -3.22
N TRP A 295 -0.50 -19.49 -3.20
CA TRP A 295 -0.51 -18.58 -4.35
C TRP A 295 0.54 -17.49 -4.19
N THR A 296 1.32 -17.25 -5.22
CA THR A 296 2.25 -16.12 -5.34
C THR A 296 1.65 -15.08 -6.28
N VAL A 297 1.57 -13.82 -5.83
CA VAL A 297 1.00 -12.72 -6.60
C VAL A 297 2.11 -11.92 -7.28
N GLY A 298 2.23 -12.06 -8.60
CA GLY A 298 3.19 -11.34 -9.44
C GLY A 298 2.81 -9.88 -9.65
N ASN A 299 3.82 -9.03 -9.82
CA ASN A 299 3.61 -7.61 -10.15
C ASN A 299 3.15 -7.40 -11.60
N ASP A 300 3.30 -8.42 -12.45
CA ASP A 300 2.74 -8.53 -13.81
C ASP A 300 1.23 -8.88 -13.84
N GLY A 301 0.60 -8.98 -12.66
CA GLY A 301 -0.81 -9.34 -12.52
C GLY A 301 -1.08 -10.84 -12.55
N THR A 302 -0.05 -11.69 -12.65
CA THR A 302 -0.23 -13.14 -12.56
C THR A 302 -0.48 -13.58 -11.12
N VAL A 303 -1.36 -14.57 -10.94
CA VAL A 303 -1.59 -15.25 -9.65
C VAL A 303 -1.17 -16.70 -9.83
N LYS A 304 -0.08 -17.11 -9.19
CA LYS A 304 0.62 -18.36 -9.53
C LYS A 304 0.52 -19.39 -8.41
N ALA A 305 0.20 -20.62 -8.74
CA ALA A 305 0.32 -21.78 -7.84
C ALA A 305 0.94 -22.94 -8.62
N LEU A 306 1.66 -23.84 -7.95
CA LEU A 306 2.22 -25.05 -8.56
C LEU A 306 3.00 -24.81 -9.88
N GLY A 307 3.66 -23.64 -10.02
CA GLY A 307 4.40 -23.25 -11.22
C GLY A 307 3.55 -22.83 -12.43
N LYS A 308 2.25 -22.62 -12.25
CA LYS A 308 1.27 -22.25 -13.29
C LYS A 308 0.47 -21.02 -12.87
N CYS A 309 -0.32 -20.48 -13.79
CA CYS A 309 -1.06 -19.23 -13.62
C CYS A 309 -2.58 -19.49 -13.49
N LEU A 310 -3.25 -18.73 -12.62
CA LEU A 310 -4.70 -18.61 -12.57
C LEU A 310 -5.18 -18.03 -13.90
N ASP A 311 -6.07 -18.74 -14.57
CA ASP A 311 -6.34 -18.58 -15.99
C ASP A 311 -7.85 -18.64 -16.28
N VAL A 312 -8.31 -17.73 -17.11
CA VAL A 312 -9.66 -17.76 -17.67
C VAL A 312 -9.69 -18.79 -18.80
N THR A 313 -10.44 -19.88 -18.64
CA THR A 313 -10.45 -21.00 -19.59
C THR A 313 -10.70 -20.53 -21.03
N ASN A 314 -9.77 -20.89 -21.92
CA ASN A 314 -9.77 -20.52 -23.35
C ASN A 314 -9.82 -19.00 -23.62
N GLY A 315 -9.46 -18.15 -22.64
CA GLY A 315 -9.57 -16.70 -22.75
C GLY A 315 -11.02 -16.20 -22.94
N GLY A 316 -12.00 -16.94 -22.42
CA GLY A 316 -13.41 -16.58 -22.56
C GLY A 316 -13.74 -15.21 -21.94
N LEU A 317 -14.73 -14.51 -22.50
CA LEU A 317 -15.06 -13.13 -22.14
C LEU A 317 -16.48 -12.99 -21.54
N THR A 318 -17.12 -14.11 -21.20
CA THR A 318 -18.54 -14.15 -20.83
C THR A 318 -18.72 -14.67 -19.42
N ASN A 319 -19.83 -14.28 -18.78
CA ASN A 319 -20.26 -14.88 -17.52
C ASN A 319 -20.30 -16.40 -17.61
N ARG A 320 -19.94 -17.09 -16.51
CA ARG A 320 -19.83 -18.55 -16.39
C ARG A 320 -18.65 -19.18 -17.11
N THR A 321 -17.76 -18.41 -17.74
CA THR A 321 -16.48 -18.97 -18.19
C THR A 321 -15.73 -19.54 -16.97
N PRO A 322 -15.36 -20.84 -16.97
CA PRO A 322 -14.66 -21.46 -15.86
C PRO A 322 -13.26 -20.88 -15.67
N ILE A 323 -12.77 -20.95 -14.43
CA ILE A 323 -11.39 -20.63 -14.08
C ILE A 323 -10.60 -21.92 -13.86
N GLN A 324 -9.35 -21.88 -14.29
CA GLN A 324 -8.43 -23.01 -14.23
C GLN A 324 -7.03 -22.54 -13.79
N LEU A 325 -6.18 -23.50 -13.45
CA LEU A 325 -4.74 -23.34 -13.42
C LEU A 325 -4.15 -23.83 -14.74
N TYR A 326 -3.35 -23.01 -15.41
CA TYR A 326 -2.81 -23.29 -16.74
C TYR A 326 -1.34 -22.83 -16.88
N PRO A 327 -0.51 -23.46 -17.72
CA PRO A 327 0.83 -22.98 -18.03
C PRO A 327 0.84 -21.48 -18.32
N CYS A 328 1.74 -20.76 -17.63
CA CYS A 328 1.87 -19.33 -17.82
C CYS A 328 2.27 -19.04 -19.28
N ASN A 329 1.47 -18.25 -19.98
CA ASN A 329 1.56 -18.01 -21.42
C ASN A 329 1.58 -16.52 -21.80
N GLY A 330 1.51 -15.63 -20.81
CA GLY A 330 1.61 -14.17 -21.00
C GLY A 330 0.37 -13.53 -21.64
N THR A 331 -0.75 -14.27 -21.77
CA THR A 331 -2.00 -13.72 -22.31
C THR A 331 -2.79 -12.95 -21.25
N GLY A 332 -3.69 -12.07 -21.70
CA GLY A 332 -4.60 -11.34 -20.81
C GLY A 332 -5.53 -12.22 -19.99
N ALA A 333 -5.70 -13.50 -20.35
CA ALA A 333 -6.48 -14.48 -19.60
C ALA A 333 -5.86 -14.82 -18.23
N GLN A 334 -4.57 -14.51 -18.04
CA GLN A 334 -3.80 -14.81 -16.84
C GLN A 334 -3.46 -13.57 -16.00
N VAL A 335 -4.01 -12.42 -16.39
CA VAL A 335 -3.83 -11.14 -15.71
C VAL A 335 -5.02 -10.87 -14.82
N TRP A 336 -4.75 -10.56 -13.56
CA TRP A 336 -5.73 -10.26 -12.53
C TRP A 336 -5.36 -8.96 -11.81
N THR A 337 -6.36 -8.15 -11.53
CA THR A 337 -6.22 -6.88 -10.81
C THR A 337 -7.20 -6.87 -9.64
N GLN A 338 -6.71 -6.50 -8.46
CA GLN A 338 -7.57 -6.33 -7.29
C GLN A 338 -8.33 -5.01 -7.43
N ASN A 339 -9.66 -5.05 -7.28
CA ASN A 339 -10.49 -3.87 -7.14
C ASN A 339 -11.38 -3.98 -5.89
N ALA A 340 -12.20 -2.96 -5.63
CA ALA A 340 -13.11 -2.92 -4.47
C ALA A 340 -14.18 -4.04 -4.46
N LYS A 341 -14.34 -4.78 -5.56
CA LYS A 341 -15.34 -5.83 -5.76
C LYS A 341 -14.72 -7.23 -5.89
N GLY A 342 -13.40 -7.37 -5.81
CA GLY A 342 -12.71 -8.66 -5.93
C GLY A 342 -11.51 -8.65 -6.88
N LEU A 343 -11.18 -9.85 -7.38
CA LEU A 343 -10.16 -10.07 -8.41
C LEU A 343 -10.79 -9.98 -9.80
N MET A 344 -10.46 -8.93 -10.54
CA MET A 344 -10.98 -8.66 -11.87
C MET A 344 -9.95 -9.05 -12.93
N ASN A 345 -10.40 -9.75 -13.96
CA ASN A 345 -9.62 -9.96 -15.18
C ASN A 345 -9.80 -8.75 -16.12
N PRO A 346 -8.75 -7.96 -16.42
CA PRO A 346 -8.91 -6.75 -17.23
C PRO A 346 -9.36 -7.00 -18.68
N GLN A 347 -9.00 -8.15 -19.26
CA GLN A 347 -9.36 -8.50 -20.64
C GLN A 347 -10.88 -8.68 -20.81
N SER A 348 -11.54 -9.32 -19.84
CA SER A 348 -13.00 -9.53 -19.86
C SER A 348 -13.78 -8.43 -19.15
N GLY A 349 -13.17 -7.72 -18.20
CA GLY A 349 -13.86 -6.81 -17.28
C GLY A 349 -14.74 -7.53 -16.24
N LEU A 350 -14.59 -8.85 -16.10
CA LEU A 350 -15.34 -9.70 -15.18
C LEU A 350 -14.50 -10.08 -13.96
N CYS A 351 -15.16 -10.44 -12.87
CA CYS A 351 -14.55 -10.79 -11.59
C CYS A 351 -14.57 -12.30 -11.34
N LEU A 352 -13.53 -12.80 -10.68
CA LEU A 352 -13.47 -14.14 -10.11
C LEU A 352 -14.61 -14.32 -9.10
N ALA A 353 -15.41 -15.36 -9.25
CA ALA A 353 -16.59 -15.59 -8.43
C ALA A 353 -16.74 -17.05 -8.01
N ASP A 354 -17.08 -17.26 -6.74
CA ASP A 354 -17.79 -18.47 -6.29
C ASP A 354 -19.25 -18.40 -6.78
N PRO A 355 -19.69 -19.29 -7.68
CA PRO A 355 -21.04 -19.26 -8.24
C PRO A 355 -22.12 -19.23 -7.14
N ALA A 356 -22.91 -18.15 -7.12
CA ALA A 356 -23.98 -17.93 -6.15
C ALA A 356 -23.53 -17.97 -4.67
N ALA A 357 -22.24 -17.72 -4.38
CA ALA A 357 -21.66 -17.86 -3.05
C ALA A 357 -21.95 -19.24 -2.42
N SER A 358 -21.72 -20.31 -3.19
CA SER A 358 -22.01 -21.70 -2.86
C SER A 358 -21.47 -22.15 -1.50
N THR A 359 -20.26 -21.73 -1.11
CA THR A 359 -19.51 -22.26 0.06
C THR A 359 -19.23 -23.77 0.04
N THR A 360 -19.69 -24.51 -0.97
CA THR A 360 -19.46 -25.95 -1.09
C THR A 360 -18.07 -26.21 -1.64
N ASN A 361 -17.25 -26.94 -0.89
CA ASN A 361 -15.90 -27.32 -1.29
C ASN A 361 -15.89 -28.01 -2.67
N GLY A 362 -14.96 -27.61 -3.54
CA GLY A 362 -14.84 -28.11 -4.91
C GLY A 362 -15.78 -27.45 -5.92
N THR A 363 -16.53 -26.40 -5.52
CA THR A 363 -17.29 -25.60 -6.48
C THR A 363 -16.30 -24.82 -7.35
N GLN A 364 -16.24 -25.14 -8.64
CA GLN A 364 -15.35 -24.46 -9.58
C GLN A 364 -15.72 -22.97 -9.70
N LEU A 365 -14.71 -22.12 -9.63
CA LEU A 365 -14.84 -20.69 -9.80
C LEU A 365 -15.08 -20.30 -11.26
N ILE A 366 -15.75 -19.16 -11.45
CA ILE A 366 -16.12 -18.64 -12.77
C ILE A 366 -15.80 -17.16 -12.89
N LEU A 367 -15.78 -16.67 -14.13
CA LEU A 367 -15.99 -15.25 -14.39
C LEU A 367 -17.46 -14.88 -14.21
N TRP A 368 -17.68 -13.74 -13.55
CA TRP A 368 -19.00 -13.16 -13.40
C TRP A 368 -18.96 -11.63 -13.34
N THR A 369 -20.07 -10.98 -13.67
CA THR A 369 -20.22 -9.52 -13.56
C THR A 369 -19.83 -9.05 -12.16
N CYS A 370 -18.91 -8.09 -12.06
CA CYS A 370 -18.38 -7.60 -10.79
C CYS A 370 -19.47 -6.96 -9.90
N GLY A 371 -19.35 -7.15 -8.59
CA GLY A 371 -20.30 -6.67 -7.58
C GLY A 371 -21.36 -7.68 -7.13
N ALA A 372 -21.27 -8.94 -7.57
CA ALA A 372 -22.09 -10.04 -7.06
C ALA A 372 -21.52 -10.62 -5.75
N SER A 373 -22.34 -11.37 -5.01
CA SER A 373 -21.89 -12.14 -3.84
C SER A 373 -20.88 -13.22 -4.25
N GLY A 374 -19.93 -13.54 -3.35
CA GLY A 374 -18.92 -14.58 -3.60
C GLY A 374 -17.74 -14.11 -4.48
N GLN A 375 -17.57 -12.79 -4.65
CA GLN A 375 -16.46 -12.18 -5.40
C GLN A 375 -15.43 -11.50 -4.50
N ASP A 376 -15.67 -11.47 -3.19
CA ASP A 376 -14.72 -10.92 -2.24
C ASP A 376 -13.54 -11.90 -2.13
N TRP A 377 -12.41 -11.51 -2.70
CA TRP A 377 -11.16 -12.26 -2.68
C TRP A 377 -10.04 -11.35 -2.22
N ARG A 378 -9.11 -11.89 -1.43
CA ARG A 378 -7.99 -11.17 -0.84
C ARG A 378 -6.70 -11.90 -1.16
N TYR A 379 -5.77 -11.19 -1.80
CA TYR A 379 -4.41 -11.70 -1.97
C TYR A 379 -3.69 -11.91 -0.63
N PRO A 380 -2.72 -12.84 -0.60
CA PRO A 380 -1.75 -12.88 0.49
C PRO A 380 -0.92 -11.59 0.51
N TYR A 381 -0.23 -11.36 1.63
CA TYR A 381 0.72 -10.29 1.86
C TYR A 381 2.11 -10.92 2.05
N GLY A 382 3.15 -10.28 1.52
CA GLY A 382 4.50 -10.85 1.43
C GLY A 382 5.37 -10.75 2.68
N GLY A 383 4.85 -10.14 3.76
CA GLY A 383 5.65 -9.67 4.90
C GLY A 383 6.45 -8.42 4.52
N GLN A 384 6.68 -7.39 5.33
CA GLN A 384 6.61 -7.20 6.79
C GLN A 384 5.21 -7.34 7.42
N PRO A 385 5.09 -7.64 8.74
CA PRO A 385 3.90 -7.24 9.47
C PRO A 385 3.63 -5.79 9.10
N ILE A 386 2.47 -5.54 8.49
CA ILE A 386 1.95 -4.19 8.36
C ILE A 386 1.71 -3.77 9.80
N TRP A 387 2.72 -3.30 10.54
CA TRP A 387 2.54 -2.68 11.85
C TRP A 387 1.95 -1.31 11.62
N SER A 388 0.78 -1.29 10.99
CA SER A 388 0.03 -0.07 10.87
C SER A 388 -0.81 0.03 12.13
N ALA A 389 -0.81 1.21 12.71
CA ALA A 389 -2.02 1.62 13.37
C ALA A 389 -3.15 1.68 12.33
N PHE A 390 -4.42 1.59 12.72
CA PHE A 390 -5.51 1.79 11.77
C PHE A 390 -6.25 3.08 12.12
N THR A 391 -6.17 4.11 11.29
CA THR A 391 -6.85 5.38 11.53
C THR A 391 -8.24 5.33 10.94
N ASN A 392 -9.23 5.65 11.76
CA ASN A 392 -10.61 5.83 11.34
C ASN A 392 -10.76 7.09 10.48
N LYS A 393 -11.37 6.95 9.30
CA LYS A 393 -11.59 8.06 8.35
C LYS A 393 -12.42 9.20 8.94
N ALA A 394 -13.41 8.90 9.78
CA ALA A 394 -14.32 9.92 10.31
C ALA A 394 -13.66 10.79 11.38
N THR A 395 -12.82 10.19 12.24
CA THR A 395 -12.32 10.85 13.47
C THR A 395 -10.82 11.12 13.47
N ASN A 396 -10.07 10.51 12.54
CA ASN A 396 -8.60 10.46 12.58
C ASN A 396 -8.02 9.81 13.84
N TYR A 397 -8.81 9.01 14.56
CA TYR A 397 -8.34 8.24 15.71
C TYR A 397 -7.87 6.85 15.31
N CYS A 398 -6.90 6.34 16.06
CA CYS A 398 -6.28 5.06 15.85
C CYS A 398 -7.04 3.93 16.56
N LEU A 399 -7.21 2.84 15.84
CA LEU A 399 -7.61 1.53 16.35
C LEU A 399 -6.59 1.08 17.38
N SER A 400 -7.03 0.99 18.63
CA SER A 400 -6.13 0.69 19.74
C SER A 400 -6.60 -0.57 20.45
N GLY A 401 -5.67 -1.48 20.68
CA GLY A 401 -5.88 -2.73 21.40
C GLY A 401 -4.95 -2.76 22.61
N GLY A 402 -5.49 -3.04 23.80
CA GLY A 402 -4.70 -3.16 25.03
C GLY A 402 -3.64 -4.26 24.99
N VAL A 403 -2.87 -4.39 26.07
CA VAL A 403 -1.88 -5.46 26.27
C VAL A 403 -2.45 -6.71 26.97
N GLU A 404 -3.74 -6.73 27.30
CA GLU A 404 -4.40 -7.80 28.06
C GLU A 404 -5.62 -8.38 27.34
N ASN A 405 -5.81 -9.69 27.47
CA ASN A 405 -6.97 -10.43 26.92
C ASN A 405 -8.29 -9.90 27.49
N ALA A 406 -9.37 -9.96 26.69
CA ALA A 406 -10.71 -9.49 27.05
C ALA A 406 -10.84 -7.98 27.36
N THR A 407 -9.88 -7.16 26.90
CA THR A 407 -10.02 -5.70 26.86
C THR A 407 -10.73 -5.26 25.57
N SER A 408 -11.50 -4.17 25.66
CA SER A 408 -12.21 -3.60 24.51
C SER A 408 -11.24 -2.98 23.51
N VAL A 409 -11.41 -3.27 22.23
CA VAL A 409 -10.74 -2.52 21.16
C VAL A 409 -11.44 -1.18 21.00
N SER A 410 -10.68 -0.09 20.98
CA SER A 410 -11.23 1.26 21.10
C SER A 410 -10.47 2.30 20.27
N LEU A 411 -11.10 3.46 20.06
CA LEU A 411 -10.47 4.60 19.39
C LEU A 411 -9.61 5.41 20.35
N HIS A 412 -8.37 5.74 19.97
CA HIS A 412 -7.56 6.71 20.70
C HIS A 412 -6.89 7.70 19.75
N THR A 413 -6.42 8.82 20.29
CA THR A 413 -5.50 9.71 19.57
C THR A 413 -4.26 8.93 19.13
N CYS A 414 -3.91 9.05 17.85
CA CYS A 414 -2.72 8.39 17.30
C CYS A 414 -1.44 8.88 18.00
N SER A 415 -0.55 7.96 18.36
CA SER A 415 0.67 8.23 19.13
C SER A 415 1.82 7.33 18.71
N THR A 416 3.04 7.87 18.72
CA THR A 416 4.28 7.12 18.45
C THR A 416 4.77 6.30 19.65
N THR A 417 4.25 6.59 20.85
CA THR A 417 4.44 5.76 22.06
C THR A 417 3.06 5.43 22.65
N PRO A 418 2.26 4.62 21.96
CA PRO A 418 0.83 4.50 22.26
C PRO A 418 0.57 3.63 23.49
N THR A 419 -0.29 4.14 24.38
CA THR A 419 -0.92 3.39 25.47
C THR A 419 -2.43 3.63 25.44
N PRO A 420 -3.26 2.64 25.04
CA PRO A 420 -2.90 1.27 24.65
C PRO A 420 -2.18 1.17 23.30
N PRO A 421 -1.47 0.05 23.01
CA PRO A 421 -0.83 -0.18 21.72
C PRO A 421 -1.76 0.04 20.54
N GLN A 422 -1.21 0.63 19.47
CA GLN A 422 -1.96 0.95 18.27
C GLN A 422 -1.55 0.12 17.06
N ASN A 423 -0.46 -0.63 17.12
CA ASN A 423 0.05 -1.34 15.96
C ASN A 423 -0.56 -2.75 15.85
N TRP A 424 -0.98 -3.11 14.64
CA TRP A 424 -1.68 -4.36 14.36
C TRP A 424 -1.03 -5.12 13.22
N GLU A 425 -0.46 -6.29 13.50
CA GLU A 425 0.03 -7.20 12.48
C GLU A 425 -1.13 -7.85 11.70
N LEU A 426 -1.17 -7.62 10.39
CA LEU A 426 -2.07 -8.31 9.47
C LEU A 426 -1.44 -9.62 8.97
N VAL A 427 -2.04 -10.75 9.30
CA VAL A 427 -1.49 -12.08 8.98
C VAL A 427 -2.26 -12.74 7.82
N ASN A 428 -1.56 -13.56 7.02
CA ASN A 428 -2.14 -14.30 5.88
C ASN A 428 -3.22 -15.33 6.29
N ASP A 429 -3.31 -15.67 7.57
CA ASP A 429 -4.36 -16.53 8.13
C ASP A 429 -5.67 -15.79 8.41
N GLY A 430 -5.77 -14.51 8.00
CA GLY A 430 -6.95 -13.67 8.16
C GLY A 430 -7.07 -12.98 9.51
N THR A 431 -6.11 -13.12 10.42
CA THR A 431 -6.12 -12.45 11.73
C THR A 431 -5.47 -11.06 11.69
N LEU A 432 -5.97 -10.13 12.54
CA LEU A 432 -5.25 -8.92 12.94
C LEU A 432 -4.75 -9.14 14.36
N ARG A 433 -3.44 -9.00 14.58
CA ARG A 433 -2.79 -9.33 15.86
C ARG A 433 -2.10 -8.12 16.48
N THR A 434 -2.19 -7.99 17.79
CA THR A 434 -1.41 -7.01 18.55
C THR A 434 0.05 -7.46 18.69
N SER A 435 0.93 -6.58 19.17
CA SER A 435 2.33 -6.93 19.41
C SER A 435 2.57 -7.99 20.48
N THR A 436 1.58 -8.25 21.31
CA THR A 436 1.58 -9.32 22.31
C THR A 436 1.01 -10.64 21.78
N GLY A 437 0.53 -10.66 20.53
CA GLY A 437 -0.02 -11.85 19.87
C GLY A 437 -1.51 -12.10 20.11
N ALA A 438 -2.24 -11.18 20.76
CA ALA A 438 -3.70 -11.27 20.88
C ALA A 438 -4.39 -10.87 19.55
N CYS A 439 -5.46 -11.57 19.19
CA CYS A 439 -6.22 -11.37 17.96
C CYS A 439 -7.38 -10.37 18.16
N LEU A 440 -7.64 -9.55 17.14
CA LEU A 440 -8.89 -8.81 16.99
C LEU A 440 -10.05 -9.80 16.87
N ASP A 441 -11.02 -9.71 17.76
CA ASP A 441 -12.10 -10.68 17.91
C ASP A 441 -13.45 -9.99 17.83
N ALA A 442 -14.27 -10.44 16.89
CA ALA A 442 -15.57 -9.86 16.58
C ALA A 442 -16.68 -10.24 17.57
N GLY A 443 -16.37 -11.03 18.60
CA GLY A 443 -17.34 -11.64 19.50
C GLY A 443 -18.18 -12.73 18.81
N THR A 444 -18.87 -13.54 19.60
CA THR A 444 -19.63 -14.71 19.09
C THR A 444 -21.05 -14.37 18.62
N ALA A 445 -21.56 -13.18 18.92
CA ALA A 445 -22.95 -12.79 18.59
C ALA A 445 -23.14 -12.40 17.11
N GLY A 446 -22.13 -11.76 16.47
CA GLY A 446 -22.17 -11.42 15.05
C GLY A 446 -23.29 -10.45 14.61
N THR A 447 -24.00 -9.82 15.54
CA THR A 447 -25.10 -8.86 15.29
C THR A 447 -24.61 -7.40 15.30
N ASN A 448 -25.40 -6.48 14.75
CA ASN A 448 -25.10 -5.05 14.87
C ASN A 448 -24.99 -4.65 16.34
N GLY A 449 -23.93 -3.92 16.70
CA GLY A 449 -23.64 -3.53 18.08
C GLY A 449 -22.81 -4.54 18.87
N THR A 450 -22.45 -5.69 18.30
CA THR A 450 -21.54 -6.64 18.97
C THR A 450 -20.19 -5.97 19.20
N THR A 451 -19.77 -5.85 20.46
CA THR A 451 -18.48 -5.26 20.81
C THR A 451 -17.33 -6.08 20.26
N VAL A 452 -16.34 -5.41 19.68
CA VAL A 452 -15.09 -6.00 19.22
C VAL A 452 -14.06 -5.92 20.34
N GLN A 453 -13.34 -7.01 20.55
CA GLN A 453 -12.48 -7.21 21.72
C GLN A 453 -11.13 -7.83 21.31
N LEU A 454 -10.20 -7.90 22.26
CA LEU A 454 -9.01 -8.74 22.13
C LEU A 454 -9.24 -10.11 22.76
N ALA A 455 -8.84 -11.15 22.05
CA ALA A 455 -8.87 -12.52 22.58
C ALA A 455 -7.59 -13.29 22.19
N PRO A 456 -7.22 -14.34 22.94
CA PRO A 456 -6.22 -15.29 22.48
C PRO A 456 -6.59 -15.79 21.08
N CYS A 457 -5.61 -15.85 20.18
CA CYS A 457 -5.85 -16.38 18.84
C CYS A 457 -6.28 -17.84 18.92
N SER A 458 -7.55 -18.11 18.61
CA SER A 458 -8.19 -19.42 18.67
C SER A 458 -8.42 -20.02 17.28
N GLY A 459 -8.15 -19.26 16.21
CA GLY A 459 -8.43 -19.67 14.83
C GLY A 459 -9.93 -19.76 14.52
N THR A 460 -10.77 -19.21 15.41
CA THR A 460 -12.22 -19.16 15.20
C THR A 460 -12.54 -18.13 14.14
N THR A 461 -13.70 -18.29 13.52
CA THR A 461 -14.15 -17.38 12.47
C THR A 461 -14.46 -15.96 13.01
N ALA A 462 -14.71 -15.81 14.31
CA ALA A 462 -14.83 -14.51 14.98
C ALA A 462 -13.54 -13.67 14.90
N GLN A 463 -12.38 -14.29 14.68
CA GLN A 463 -11.08 -13.61 14.59
C GLN A 463 -10.62 -13.40 13.15
N GLN A 464 -11.47 -13.73 12.19
CA GLN A 464 -11.19 -13.57 10.77
C GLN A 464 -11.64 -12.18 10.31
N TRP A 465 -10.73 -11.48 9.64
CA TRP A 465 -10.93 -10.13 9.16
C TRP A 465 -10.38 -9.99 7.75
N LEU A 466 -11.21 -9.38 6.92
CA LEU A 466 -10.92 -9.02 5.54
C LEU A 466 -10.76 -7.51 5.48
N LEU A 467 -9.53 -7.03 5.33
CA LEU A 467 -9.27 -5.64 4.96
C LEU A 467 -9.61 -5.46 3.49
N SER A 468 -10.75 -4.82 3.22
CA SER A 468 -11.17 -4.50 1.86
C SER A 468 -10.28 -3.41 1.25
N PRO A 469 -10.15 -3.36 -0.09
CA PRO A 469 -9.48 -2.26 -0.78
C PRO A 469 -10.14 -0.89 -0.57
N THR A 470 -11.32 -0.80 0.05
CA THR A 470 -11.98 0.48 0.41
C THR A 470 -11.81 0.84 1.88
N GLY A 471 -11.00 0.10 2.64
CA GLY A 471 -10.67 0.36 4.04
C GLY A 471 -11.64 -0.25 5.06
N TYR A 472 -12.66 -1.00 4.65
CA TYR A 472 -13.44 -1.80 5.61
C TYR A 472 -12.60 -2.92 6.19
N LEU A 473 -12.70 -3.12 7.49
CA LEU A 473 -12.33 -4.37 8.15
C LEU A 473 -13.62 -5.20 8.29
N LEU A 474 -13.91 -6.04 7.30
CA LEU A 474 -15.06 -6.92 7.26
C LEU A 474 -14.75 -8.17 8.08
N ASN A 475 -15.63 -8.58 8.98
CA ASN A 475 -15.62 -9.91 9.56
C ASN A 475 -16.47 -10.84 8.66
N PRO A 476 -15.85 -11.77 7.90
CA PRO A 476 -16.54 -12.62 6.92
C PRO A 476 -17.79 -13.34 7.46
N PRO A 477 -17.78 -13.95 8.67
CA PRO A 477 -18.92 -14.72 9.17
C PRO A 477 -20.15 -13.89 9.48
N SER A 478 -19.94 -12.70 10.02
CA SER A 478 -21.04 -11.81 10.36
C SER A 478 -21.52 -10.99 9.15
N GLY A 479 -20.71 -10.90 8.08
CA GLY A 479 -20.93 -10.00 6.95
C GLY A 479 -20.89 -8.51 7.36
N LYS A 480 -20.26 -8.19 8.51
CA LYS A 480 -20.29 -6.86 9.13
C LYS A 480 -18.90 -6.26 9.21
N CYS A 481 -18.86 -4.94 9.20
CA CYS A 481 -17.64 -4.15 9.24
C CYS A 481 -17.35 -3.71 10.68
N LEU A 482 -16.06 -3.57 11.00
CA LEU A 482 -15.60 -2.85 12.19
C LEU A 482 -16.05 -1.40 12.09
N ASP A 483 -16.75 -0.92 13.12
CA ASP A 483 -17.46 0.36 13.13
C ASP A 483 -17.08 1.18 14.36
N ASP A 484 -16.77 2.46 14.14
CA ASP A 484 -16.80 3.52 15.15
C ASP A 484 -18.26 3.90 15.43
N PRO A 485 -18.84 3.45 16.56
CA PRO A 485 -20.27 3.56 16.78
C PRO A 485 -20.70 5.02 16.82
N ARG A 486 -21.59 5.40 15.88
CA ARG A 486 -22.10 6.78 15.74
C ARG A 486 -21.03 7.82 15.38
N SER A 487 -19.87 7.39 14.87
CA SER A 487 -18.77 8.27 14.48
C SER A 487 -18.31 9.19 15.62
N THR A 488 -18.21 8.66 16.85
CA THR A 488 -17.90 9.52 17.99
C THR A 488 -16.42 9.86 18.02
N ALA A 489 -16.10 11.16 17.95
CA ALA A 489 -14.74 11.67 18.15
C ALA A 489 -14.35 11.69 19.64
N VAL A 490 -14.66 10.64 20.39
CA VAL A 490 -14.35 10.50 21.82
C VAL A 490 -13.30 9.39 22.01
N PRO A 491 -12.08 9.70 22.47
CA PRO A 491 -11.08 8.68 22.80
C PRO A 491 -11.60 7.71 23.88
N GLY A 492 -11.24 6.44 23.76
CA GLY A 492 -11.72 5.33 24.58
C GLY A 492 -13.04 4.71 24.11
N THR A 493 -13.65 5.21 23.02
CA THR A 493 -14.90 4.63 22.48
C THR A 493 -14.67 3.18 22.04
N PRO A 494 -15.40 2.19 22.60
CA PRO A 494 -15.33 0.81 22.16
C PRO A 494 -15.88 0.65 20.74
N LEU A 495 -15.20 -0.15 19.93
CA LEU A 495 -15.65 -0.47 18.58
C LEU A 495 -16.64 -1.63 18.58
N ASN A 496 -17.47 -1.68 17.55
CA ASN A 496 -18.43 -2.75 17.37
C ASN A 496 -18.47 -3.28 15.93
N LEU A 497 -19.23 -4.35 15.73
CA LEU A 497 -19.67 -4.79 14.42
C LEU A 497 -20.92 -4.02 14.01
N TRP A 498 -20.94 -3.56 12.77
CA TRP A 498 -22.13 -2.99 12.17
C TRP A 498 -22.27 -3.37 10.71
N THR A 499 -23.51 -3.32 10.21
CA THR A 499 -23.80 -3.52 8.78
C THR A 499 -22.98 -2.54 7.96
N CYS A 500 -22.20 -3.06 7.00
CA CYS A 500 -21.34 -2.24 6.16
C CYS A 500 -22.19 -1.21 5.38
N ASN A 501 -21.89 0.09 5.53
CA ASN A 501 -22.80 1.16 5.13
C ASN A 501 -22.16 2.35 4.38
N GLY A 502 -20.87 2.30 4.02
CA GLY A 502 -20.26 3.40 3.24
C GLY A 502 -19.59 4.49 4.08
N THR A 503 -19.91 4.60 5.37
CA THR A 503 -19.58 5.79 6.16
C THR A 503 -18.13 5.79 6.61
N GLY A 504 -17.59 6.99 6.89
CA GLY A 504 -16.23 7.14 7.43
C GLY A 504 -16.00 6.42 8.75
N ALA A 505 -17.05 6.12 9.52
CA ALA A 505 -16.97 5.33 10.75
C ALA A 505 -16.48 3.89 10.53
N GLN A 506 -16.62 3.36 9.32
CA GLN A 506 -16.25 1.98 8.99
C GLN A 506 -15.03 1.89 8.09
N VAL A 507 -14.45 3.02 7.73
CA VAL A 507 -13.30 3.08 6.84
C VAL A 507 -12.05 3.31 7.67
N TRP A 508 -11.17 2.33 7.62
CA TRP A 508 -9.90 2.27 8.33
C TRP A 508 -8.78 2.34 7.31
N TYR A 509 -7.90 3.30 7.50
CA TYR A 509 -6.65 3.41 6.77
C TYR A 509 -5.53 2.92 7.64
N SER A 510 -4.45 2.40 7.07
CA SER A 510 -3.18 2.40 7.80
C SER A 510 -2.90 3.83 8.30
N ALA A 511 -2.65 3.93 9.59
CA ALA A 511 -2.77 5.12 10.41
C ALA A 511 -1.53 5.97 10.43
N ALA A 512 -1.82 7.23 10.78
CA ALA A 512 -0.87 8.26 11.14
C ALA A 512 0.01 8.05 12.36
#